data_AF-A0A2W6UC67-F1
#
_entry.id   AF-A0A2W6UC67-F1
#
_cell.length_a   1.000
_cell.length_b   1.000
_cell.length_c   1.000
_cell.angle_alpha   90.00
_cell.angle_beta   90.00
_cell.angle_gamma   90.00
#
_symmetry.space_group_name_H-M   'P 1'
#
loop_
_entity.id
_entity.type
_entity.pdbx_description
1 polymer ?
#
loop_
_entity_poly.entity_id
_entity_poly.type
_entity_poly.pdbx_seq_one_letter_code
_entity_poly.pdbx_strand_id
1 'polypeptide(L)'
;MAGASASGEGPSAASAASTTSGGEFTTTFRGYDKAEVDAAIAALTAQRGAHAEQLARAKDDARRAEATIDEHAATIRDLERRLSGLEADLAVEQARAANAEDKVQTLTDELVNAEGESSKGRERFEEVLRVAEEQASVIIKNASVQADRLMEAARDEIAAQRASAQADADAVRQQADTDAAQARLRIDTELTAHAAQLEREAAHAAEKVAQADQEAAAIRTEAEKGAAALRALVARESEQARAEAEEAVREQRMRALEFEESLTRRQDDAQQEFLMLHNQAVAHAERITQDANDQVAASVEHAQRISAKAEDFDKLMRAQAQQIDADAKLRARETLDRASIKAQKIIDTVTQHSQSVLRDAEDRTRALRWQQQQLTSFMSEVKELMRTEGAGAAADAGSAASAELSAPVVLDSGFDETAEG
;
A
#
# COMPACT_ATOMS: atom_id res chain seq x y z
N MET A 1 -2.00 73.46 -73.06
CA MET A 1 -3.38 73.24 -73.58
C MET A 1 -4.24 72.69 -72.46
N ALA A 2 -5.56 72.92 -72.49
CA ALA A 2 -6.47 72.43 -71.46
C ALA A 2 -6.80 70.93 -71.68
N GLY A 3 -6.57 70.10 -70.67
CA GLY A 3 -7.06 68.72 -70.59
C GLY A 3 -8.09 68.64 -69.47
N ALA A 4 -9.28 68.11 -69.74
CA ALA A 4 -10.45 68.28 -68.87
C ALA A 4 -10.42 67.37 -67.62
N SER A 5 -10.75 67.96 -66.47
CA SER A 5 -11.03 67.22 -65.24
C SER A 5 -12.30 66.38 -65.38
N ALA A 6 -12.15 65.06 -65.48
CA ALA A 6 -13.27 64.13 -65.39
C ALA A 6 -13.50 63.73 -63.92
N SER A 7 -14.41 64.42 -63.23
CA SER A 7 -14.85 64.07 -61.88
C SER A 7 -15.63 62.75 -61.91
N GLY A 8 -14.95 61.65 -61.59
CA GLY A 8 -15.57 60.35 -61.40
C GLY A 8 -15.85 60.09 -59.92
N GLU A 9 -17.05 60.44 -59.45
CA GLU A 9 -17.55 60.02 -58.13
C GLU A 9 -17.83 58.50 -58.14
N GLY A 10 -16.79 57.72 -57.84
CA GLY A 10 -16.91 56.34 -57.40
C GLY A 10 -17.39 56.26 -55.95
N PRO A 11 -18.09 55.18 -55.55
CA PRO A 11 -18.81 55.15 -54.28
C PRO A 11 -17.87 55.26 -53.09
N SER A 12 -18.38 55.87 -52.02
CA SER A 12 -17.77 55.89 -50.69
C SER A 12 -17.66 54.45 -50.15
N ALA A 13 -16.60 53.76 -50.56
CA ALA A 13 -16.17 52.53 -49.93
C ALA A 13 -15.76 52.91 -48.50
N ALA A 14 -16.57 52.46 -47.54
CA ALA A 14 -16.30 52.68 -46.13
C ALA A 14 -14.83 52.38 -45.83
N SER A 15 -14.19 53.26 -45.07
CA SER A 15 -12.82 53.06 -44.59
C SER A 15 -12.81 51.88 -43.62
N ALA A 16 -12.81 50.67 -44.20
CA ALA A 16 -12.36 49.48 -43.54
C ALA A 16 -10.88 49.72 -43.26
N ALA A 17 -10.62 50.25 -42.08
CA ALA A 17 -9.28 50.40 -41.56
C ALA A 17 -8.63 49.01 -41.64
N SER A 18 -7.79 48.82 -42.66
CA SER A 18 -6.94 47.66 -42.76
C SER A 18 -5.90 47.80 -41.67
N THR A 19 -6.30 47.42 -40.46
CA THR A 19 -5.39 47.07 -39.38
C THR A 19 -4.37 46.12 -39.99
N THR A 20 -3.19 46.66 -40.29
CA THR A 20 -2.01 45.89 -40.64
C THR A 20 -1.60 45.17 -39.36
N SER A 21 -2.32 44.09 -39.05
CA SER A 21 -2.08 43.32 -37.86
C SER A 21 -0.77 42.57 -38.06
N GLY A 22 0.31 43.12 -37.51
CA GLY A 22 1.39 42.33 -36.90
C GLY A 22 0.83 41.54 -35.71
N GLY A 23 -0.23 40.77 -35.97
CA GLY A 23 -1.10 40.17 -34.98
C GLY A 23 -0.47 38.89 -34.46
N GLU A 24 -0.23 38.87 -33.17
CA GLU A 24 0.05 37.65 -32.41
C GLU A 24 -1.10 36.66 -32.68
N PHE A 25 -0.83 35.60 -33.46
CA PHE A 25 -1.84 34.57 -33.73
C PHE A 25 -2.31 33.95 -32.42
N THR A 26 -3.63 33.84 -32.22
CA THR A 26 -4.16 33.30 -30.97
C THR A 26 -3.72 31.85 -30.78
N THR A 27 -3.28 31.49 -29.58
CA THR A 27 -2.71 30.15 -29.32
C THR A 27 -3.72 29.27 -28.61
N THR A 28 -4.21 28.25 -29.31
CA THR A 28 -5.11 27.21 -28.77
C THR A 28 -4.31 26.09 -28.08
N PHE A 29 -5.00 25.17 -27.41
CA PHE A 29 -4.42 24.06 -26.62
C PHE A 29 -3.49 23.10 -27.41
N ARG A 30 -3.36 23.25 -28.74
CA ARG A 30 -2.42 22.49 -29.59
C ARG A 30 -1.64 23.35 -30.61
N GLY A 31 -1.61 24.67 -30.46
CA GLY A 31 -0.90 25.60 -31.36
C GLY A 31 -1.77 26.76 -31.84
N TYR A 32 -1.25 27.56 -32.78
CA TYR A 32 -1.94 28.74 -33.31
C TYR A 32 -3.29 28.42 -33.94
N ASP A 33 -4.25 29.35 -33.87
CA ASP A 33 -5.54 29.23 -34.56
C ASP A 33 -5.31 29.19 -36.07
N LYS A 34 -5.65 28.03 -36.64
CA LYS A 34 -5.49 27.76 -38.06
C LYS A 34 -6.29 28.72 -38.93
N ALA A 35 -7.47 29.16 -38.50
CA ALA A 35 -8.31 30.07 -39.29
C ALA A 35 -7.68 31.47 -39.42
N GLU A 36 -7.07 31.98 -38.34
CA GLU A 36 -6.34 33.26 -38.37
C GLU A 36 -5.08 33.18 -39.24
N VAL A 37 -4.32 32.08 -39.12
CA VAL A 37 -3.12 31.84 -39.94
C VAL A 37 -3.48 31.67 -41.42
N ASP A 38 -4.49 30.86 -41.76
CA ASP A 38 -4.95 30.67 -43.14
C ASP A 38 -5.47 31.99 -43.73
N ALA A 39 -6.17 32.82 -42.95
CA ALA A 39 -6.63 34.15 -43.38
C ALA A 39 -5.47 35.14 -43.63
N ALA A 40 -4.47 35.18 -42.74
CA ALA A 40 -3.28 36.01 -42.92
C ALA A 40 -2.44 35.57 -44.14
N ILE A 41 -2.29 34.26 -44.36
CA ILE A 41 -1.62 33.72 -45.55
C ILE A 41 -2.41 34.06 -46.82
N ALA A 42 -3.74 34.00 -46.79
CA ALA A 42 -4.58 34.40 -47.92
C ALA A 42 -4.44 35.91 -48.23
N ALA A 43 -4.46 36.77 -47.21
CA ALA A 43 -4.25 38.21 -47.34
C ALA A 43 -2.86 38.55 -47.91
N LEU A 44 -1.80 37.95 -47.38
CA LEU A 44 -0.42 38.14 -47.87
C LEU A 44 -0.27 37.62 -49.32
N THR A 45 -0.93 36.51 -49.66
CA THR A 45 -0.93 35.97 -51.02
C THR A 45 -1.66 36.91 -52.00
N ALA A 46 -2.78 37.50 -51.58
CA ALA A 46 -3.51 38.50 -52.37
C ALA A 46 -2.69 39.79 -52.55
N GLN A 47 -2.04 40.28 -51.49
CA GLN A 47 -1.15 41.45 -51.54
C GLN A 47 0.04 41.21 -52.49
N ARG A 48 0.67 40.04 -52.41
CA ARG A 48 1.73 39.64 -53.35
C ARG A 48 1.23 39.56 -54.80
N GLY A 49 0.00 39.10 -55.01
CA GLY A 49 -0.67 39.13 -56.31
C GLY A 49 -0.84 40.55 -56.85
N ALA A 50 -1.39 41.46 -56.04
CA ALA A 50 -1.56 42.87 -56.39
C ALA A 50 -0.23 43.57 -56.74
N HIS A 51 0.83 43.34 -55.97
CA HIS A 51 2.16 43.87 -56.29
C HIS A 51 2.76 43.26 -57.57
N ALA A 52 2.52 41.97 -57.85
CA ALA A 52 2.94 41.35 -59.10
C ALA A 52 2.21 41.94 -60.31
N GLU A 53 0.91 42.24 -60.20
CA GLU A 53 0.15 42.95 -61.23
C GLU A 53 0.63 44.39 -61.43
N GLN A 54 0.89 45.14 -60.35
CA GLN A 54 1.46 46.49 -60.42
C GLN A 54 2.81 46.49 -61.15
N LEU A 55 3.68 45.53 -60.82
CA LEU A 55 4.98 45.36 -61.48
C LEU A 55 4.84 44.97 -62.97
N ALA A 56 3.83 44.16 -63.32
CA ALA A 56 3.54 43.82 -64.71
C ALA A 56 3.10 45.07 -65.50
N ARG A 57 2.14 45.85 -64.98
CA ARG A 57 1.68 47.10 -65.61
C ARG A 57 2.82 48.09 -65.81
N ALA A 58 3.64 48.33 -64.78
CA ALA A 58 4.78 49.22 -64.86
C ALA A 58 5.82 48.78 -65.93
N LYS A 59 6.03 47.47 -66.11
CA LYS A 59 6.91 46.94 -67.18
C LYS A 59 6.32 47.13 -68.58
N ASP A 60 5.01 46.96 -68.74
CA ASP A 60 4.36 47.14 -70.03
C ASP A 60 4.27 48.63 -70.41
N ASP A 61 4.09 49.53 -69.45
CA ASP A 61 4.14 50.98 -69.68
C ASP A 61 5.58 51.45 -70.00
N ALA A 62 6.61 50.91 -69.35
CA ALA A 62 8.00 51.16 -69.70
C ALA A 62 8.33 50.73 -71.15
N ARG A 63 7.87 49.55 -71.57
CA ARG A 63 8.03 49.05 -72.96
C ARG A 63 7.32 49.93 -73.98
N ARG A 64 6.16 50.50 -73.65
CA ARG A 64 5.45 51.45 -74.52
C ARG A 64 6.25 52.73 -74.69
N ALA A 65 6.80 53.28 -73.60
CA ALA A 65 7.64 54.47 -73.65
C ALA A 65 8.91 54.23 -74.49
N GLU A 66 9.57 53.07 -74.31
CA GLU A 66 10.74 52.65 -75.10
C GLU A 66 10.40 52.58 -76.60
N ALA A 67 9.27 51.97 -76.98
CA ALA A 67 8.81 51.92 -78.36
C ALA A 67 8.54 53.31 -78.97
N THR A 68 7.98 54.26 -78.22
CA THR A 68 7.78 55.63 -78.71
C THR A 68 9.09 56.41 -78.87
N ILE A 69 10.08 56.14 -78.02
CA ILE A 69 11.43 56.73 -78.15
C ILE A 69 12.11 56.20 -79.42
N ASP A 70 12.01 54.90 -79.71
CA ASP A 70 12.55 54.31 -80.94
C ASP A 70 11.89 54.86 -82.21
N GLU A 71 10.57 55.10 -82.18
CA GLU A 71 9.84 55.73 -83.28
C GLU A 71 10.32 57.17 -83.52
N HIS A 72 10.43 58.00 -82.49
CA HIS A 72 10.98 59.36 -82.60
C HIS A 72 12.46 59.37 -83.04
N ALA A 73 13.27 58.41 -82.58
CA ALA A 73 14.64 58.27 -83.04
C ALA A 73 14.72 57.83 -84.52
N ALA A 74 13.74 57.06 -85.01
CA ALA A 74 13.65 56.71 -86.43
C ALA A 74 13.25 57.90 -87.32
N THR A 75 12.30 58.74 -86.88
CA THR A 75 11.90 59.93 -87.66
C THR A 75 13.02 60.97 -87.75
N ILE A 76 13.77 61.21 -86.67
CA ILE A 76 14.95 62.10 -86.69
C ILE A 76 15.97 61.64 -87.74
N ARG A 77 16.32 60.35 -87.77
CA ARG A 77 17.27 59.79 -88.76
C ARG A 77 16.78 59.91 -90.21
N ASP A 78 15.46 59.91 -90.44
CA ASP A 78 14.91 60.13 -91.79
C ASP A 78 14.99 61.60 -92.19
N LEU A 79 14.72 62.53 -91.27
CA LEU A 79 14.88 63.97 -91.49
C LEU A 79 16.35 64.33 -91.76
N GLU A 80 17.30 63.77 -91.00
CA GLU A 80 18.74 63.93 -91.25
C GLU A 80 19.14 63.45 -92.66
N ARG A 81 18.63 62.30 -93.11
CA ARG A 81 18.87 61.84 -94.49
C ARG A 81 18.31 62.81 -95.52
N ARG A 82 17.06 63.27 -95.37
CA ARG A 82 16.44 64.23 -96.31
C ARG A 82 17.25 65.53 -96.38
N LEU A 83 17.71 66.04 -95.24
CA LEU A 83 18.53 67.24 -95.18
C LEU A 83 19.87 67.03 -95.91
N SER A 84 20.56 65.91 -95.68
CA SER A 84 21.80 65.59 -96.41
C SER A 84 21.60 65.41 -97.93
N GLY A 85 20.42 64.96 -98.36
CA GLY A 85 20.03 64.89 -99.76
C GLY A 85 19.84 66.28 -100.39
N LEU A 86 19.12 67.16 -99.70
CA LEU A 86 18.93 68.54 -100.13
C LEU A 86 20.25 69.34 -100.17
N GLU A 87 21.17 69.09 -99.24
CA GLU A 87 22.53 69.66 -99.29
C GLU A 87 23.32 69.17 -100.51
N ALA A 88 23.20 67.89 -100.87
CA ALA A 88 23.85 67.34 -102.06
C ALA A 88 23.23 67.90 -103.36
N ASP A 89 21.91 68.00 -103.44
CA ASP A 89 21.20 68.60 -104.57
C ASP A 89 21.57 70.08 -104.75
N LEU A 90 21.65 70.85 -103.65
CA LEU A 90 22.13 72.24 -103.66
C LEU A 90 23.55 72.34 -104.22
N ALA A 91 24.47 71.47 -103.80
CA ALA A 91 25.83 71.45 -104.30
C ALA A 91 25.91 71.09 -105.79
N VAL A 92 25.04 70.20 -106.28
CA VAL A 92 24.94 69.87 -107.72
C VAL A 92 24.42 71.05 -108.52
N GLU A 93 23.39 71.77 -108.05
CA GLU A 93 22.88 72.96 -108.75
C GLU A 93 23.87 74.13 -108.71
N GLN A 94 24.60 74.33 -107.62
CA GLN A 94 25.71 75.30 -107.56
C GLN A 94 26.82 74.97 -108.58
N ALA A 95 27.21 73.69 -108.68
CA ALA A 95 28.19 73.26 -109.68
C ALA A 95 27.67 73.40 -111.13
N ARG A 96 26.36 73.20 -111.36
CA ARG A 96 25.71 73.45 -112.66
C ARG A 96 25.70 74.94 -113.02
N ALA A 97 25.42 75.82 -112.06
CA ALA A 97 25.47 77.26 -112.25
C ALA A 97 26.89 77.72 -112.64
N ALA A 98 27.92 77.32 -111.90
CA ALA A 98 29.31 77.64 -112.22
C ALA A 98 29.74 77.12 -113.62
N ASN A 99 29.39 75.88 -113.96
CA ASN A 99 29.64 75.33 -115.31
C ASN A 99 28.85 76.04 -116.43
N ALA A 100 27.72 76.69 -116.11
CA ALA A 100 26.98 77.50 -117.07
C ALA A 100 27.65 78.88 -117.25
N GLU A 101 28.12 79.50 -116.17
CA GLU A 101 28.92 80.73 -116.21
C GLU A 101 30.21 80.54 -117.03
N ASP A 102 30.98 79.46 -116.76
CA ASP A 102 32.18 79.11 -117.54
C ASP A 102 31.86 78.95 -119.04
N LYS A 103 30.75 78.27 -119.38
CA LYS A 103 30.34 78.09 -120.78
C LYS A 103 29.95 79.38 -121.46
N VAL A 104 29.21 80.24 -120.78
CA VAL A 104 28.86 81.58 -121.30
C VAL A 104 30.15 82.37 -121.56
N GLN A 105 31.10 82.36 -120.62
CA GLN A 105 32.40 83.02 -120.80
C GLN A 105 33.15 82.47 -122.04
N THR A 106 33.23 81.14 -122.21
CA THR A 106 33.89 80.55 -123.39
C THR A 106 33.18 80.86 -124.71
N LEU A 107 31.84 80.91 -124.73
CA LEU A 107 31.08 81.25 -125.94
C LEU A 107 31.21 82.74 -126.28
N THR A 108 31.28 83.61 -125.28
CA THR A 108 31.61 85.03 -125.45
C THR A 108 33.01 85.20 -126.03
N ASP A 109 34.01 84.48 -125.51
CA ASP A 109 35.38 84.51 -126.04
C ASP A 109 35.48 83.92 -127.46
N GLU A 110 34.78 82.82 -127.77
CA GLU A 110 34.73 82.24 -129.13
C GLU A 110 34.04 83.17 -130.14
N LEU A 111 32.96 83.84 -129.73
CA LEU A 111 32.23 84.79 -130.58
C LEU A 111 33.07 86.03 -130.89
N VAL A 112 33.81 86.55 -129.90
CA VAL A 112 34.79 87.63 -130.07
C VAL A 112 35.93 87.24 -131.03
N ASN A 113 36.29 85.96 -131.12
CA ASN A 113 37.32 85.48 -132.06
C ASN A 113 36.78 85.12 -133.47
N ALA A 114 35.46 85.04 -133.65
CA ALA A 114 34.82 84.63 -134.92
C ALA A 114 34.61 85.79 -135.91
N GLU A 115 35.55 86.75 -135.98
CA GLU A 115 35.34 88.10 -136.53
C GLU A 115 35.00 88.21 -138.05
N GLY A 116 34.96 87.11 -138.80
CA GLY A 116 34.96 87.06 -140.26
C GLY A 116 33.77 87.74 -140.99
N GLU A 117 32.54 87.20 -140.86
CA GLU A 117 31.45 87.54 -141.80
C GLU A 117 30.14 87.99 -141.09
N SER A 118 29.32 88.82 -141.75
CA SER A 118 28.02 89.35 -141.28
C SER A 118 28.03 90.22 -140.00
N SER A 119 28.44 91.50 -140.08
CA SER A 119 28.38 92.42 -138.92
C SER A 119 26.96 92.64 -138.38
N LYS A 120 25.97 92.92 -139.25
CA LYS A 120 24.59 93.25 -138.83
C LYS A 120 23.81 92.08 -138.21
N GLY A 121 24.24 90.85 -138.47
CA GLY A 121 23.72 89.65 -137.81
C GLY A 121 24.40 89.41 -136.46
N ARG A 122 25.73 89.57 -136.43
CA ARG A 122 26.54 89.51 -135.19
C ARG A 122 26.16 90.57 -134.18
N GLU A 123 26.11 91.85 -134.57
CA GLU A 123 25.67 92.97 -133.71
C GLU A 123 24.36 92.65 -132.98
N ARG A 124 23.38 92.02 -133.65
CA ARG A 124 22.09 91.63 -133.04
C ARG A 124 22.16 90.35 -132.23
N PHE A 125 23.01 89.38 -132.60
CA PHE A 125 23.18 88.14 -131.86
C PHE A 125 24.02 88.35 -130.60
N GLU A 126 25.04 89.20 -130.67
CA GLU A 126 25.81 89.74 -129.56
C GLU A 126 24.93 90.61 -128.65
N GLU A 127 24.06 91.47 -129.20
CA GLU A 127 23.06 92.21 -128.39
C GLU A 127 22.10 91.26 -127.66
N VAL A 128 21.58 90.22 -128.33
CA VAL A 128 20.72 89.20 -127.72
C VAL A 128 21.47 88.35 -126.70
N LEU A 129 22.72 87.95 -126.97
CA LEU A 129 23.55 87.20 -126.03
C LEU A 129 23.91 88.05 -124.81
N ARG A 130 24.28 89.32 -124.99
CA ARG A 130 24.59 90.24 -123.89
C ARG A 130 23.35 90.49 -123.03
N VAL A 131 22.17 90.63 -123.63
CA VAL A 131 20.89 90.71 -122.89
C VAL A 131 20.58 89.39 -122.17
N ALA A 132 20.84 88.24 -122.79
CA ALA A 132 20.62 86.93 -122.18
C ALA A 132 21.62 86.62 -121.05
N GLU A 133 22.88 87.04 -121.18
CA GLU A 133 23.93 86.96 -120.17
C GLU A 133 23.65 87.92 -119.01
N GLU A 134 23.22 89.15 -119.30
CA GLU A 134 22.80 90.12 -118.28
C GLU A 134 21.54 89.63 -117.54
N GLN A 135 20.58 89.03 -118.24
CA GLN A 135 19.43 88.35 -117.63
C GLN A 135 19.83 87.10 -116.81
N ALA A 136 20.71 86.25 -117.33
CA ALA A 136 21.20 85.07 -116.62
C ALA A 136 21.99 85.46 -115.37
N SER A 137 22.86 86.46 -115.45
CA SER A 137 23.60 87.01 -114.31
C SER A 137 22.65 87.60 -113.26
N VAL A 138 21.58 88.29 -113.67
CA VAL A 138 20.53 88.76 -112.75
C VAL A 138 19.77 87.60 -112.11
N ILE A 139 19.44 86.55 -112.87
CA ILE A 139 18.75 85.35 -112.35
C ILE A 139 19.65 84.60 -111.37
N ILE A 140 20.93 84.36 -111.69
CA ILE A 140 21.89 83.68 -110.82
C ILE A 140 22.14 84.49 -109.55
N LYS A 141 22.31 85.82 -109.64
CA LYS A 141 22.43 86.71 -108.48
C LYS A 141 21.17 86.72 -107.61
N ASN A 142 19.99 86.62 -108.20
CA ASN A 142 18.73 86.54 -107.44
C ASN A 142 18.58 85.14 -106.80
N ALA A 143 18.94 84.08 -107.51
CA ALA A 143 18.91 82.70 -107.01
C ALA A 143 19.92 82.48 -105.87
N SER A 144 21.15 83.00 -105.96
CA SER A 144 22.13 82.93 -104.87
C SER A 144 21.68 83.73 -103.65
N VAL A 145 21.18 84.97 -103.83
CA VAL A 145 20.59 85.76 -102.73
C VAL A 145 19.37 85.07 -102.11
N GLN A 146 18.57 84.34 -102.89
CA GLN A 146 17.47 83.53 -102.35
C GLN A 146 17.96 82.29 -101.59
N ALA A 147 18.97 81.60 -102.11
CA ALA A 147 19.59 80.44 -101.46
C ALA A 147 20.26 80.83 -100.14
N ASP A 148 21.02 81.93 -100.12
CA ASP A 148 21.65 82.46 -98.90
C ASP A 148 20.61 82.81 -97.83
N ARG A 149 19.52 83.49 -98.21
CA ARG A 149 18.39 83.79 -97.30
C ARG A 149 17.70 82.54 -96.79
N LEU A 150 17.53 81.52 -97.63
CA LEU A 150 16.90 80.25 -97.23
C LEU A 150 17.82 79.44 -96.30
N MET A 151 19.14 79.46 -96.55
CA MET A 151 20.13 78.84 -95.68
C MET A 151 20.27 79.59 -94.34
N GLU A 152 20.18 80.92 -94.33
CA GLU A 152 20.17 81.73 -93.10
C GLU A 152 18.88 81.46 -92.30
N ALA A 153 17.71 81.48 -92.94
CA ALA A 153 16.44 81.12 -92.29
C ALA A 153 16.44 79.69 -91.74
N ALA A 154 16.99 78.71 -92.47
CA ALA A 154 17.11 77.32 -92.00
C ALA A 154 18.09 77.20 -90.82
N ARG A 155 19.19 77.97 -90.79
CA ARG A 155 20.11 78.00 -89.65
C ARG A 155 19.44 78.61 -88.42
N ASP A 156 18.70 79.69 -88.58
CA ASP A 156 17.93 80.31 -87.50
C ASP A 156 16.83 79.37 -86.97
N GLU A 157 16.13 78.66 -87.85
CA GLU A 157 15.14 77.66 -87.45
C GLU A 157 15.79 76.49 -86.68
N ILE A 158 16.92 75.94 -87.16
CA ILE A 158 17.67 74.89 -86.45
C ILE A 158 18.18 75.39 -85.10
N ALA A 159 18.65 76.64 -85.01
CA ALA A 159 19.08 77.25 -83.76
C ALA A 159 17.91 77.41 -82.77
N ALA A 160 16.75 77.87 -83.25
CA ALA A 160 15.53 77.99 -82.45
C ALA A 160 14.99 76.63 -81.98
N GLN A 161 14.95 75.63 -82.86
CA GLN A 161 14.55 74.26 -82.52
C GLN A 161 15.50 73.63 -81.49
N ARG A 162 16.83 73.81 -81.64
CA ARG A 162 17.82 73.35 -80.65
C ARG A 162 17.67 74.07 -79.31
N ALA A 163 17.43 75.38 -79.31
CA ALA A 163 17.19 76.14 -78.09
C ALA A 163 15.91 75.69 -77.37
N SER A 164 14.82 75.44 -78.11
CA SER A 164 13.58 74.88 -77.57
C SER A 164 13.82 73.48 -76.99
N ALA A 165 14.38 72.56 -77.77
CA ALA A 165 14.64 71.19 -77.33
C ALA A 165 15.57 71.11 -76.10
N GLN A 166 16.54 72.03 -75.99
CA GLN A 166 17.38 72.15 -74.81
C GLN A 166 16.59 72.67 -73.59
N ALA A 167 15.76 73.70 -73.76
CA ALA A 167 14.89 74.21 -72.70
C ALA A 167 13.88 73.15 -72.23
N ASP A 168 13.28 72.39 -73.15
CA ASP A 168 12.37 71.29 -72.85
C ASP A 168 13.10 70.15 -72.11
N ALA A 169 14.31 69.78 -72.54
CA ALA A 169 15.13 68.77 -71.86
C ALA A 169 15.53 69.19 -70.44
N ASP A 170 15.88 70.46 -70.23
CA ASP A 170 16.23 70.98 -68.91
C ASP A 170 14.99 71.14 -68.00
N ALA A 171 13.82 71.48 -68.56
CA ALA A 171 12.55 71.46 -67.83
C ALA A 171 12.17 70.04 -67.37
N VAL A 172 12.30 69.04 -68.25
CA VAL A 172 12.07 67.63 -67.90
C VAL A 172 13.04 67.14 -66.82
N ARG A 173 14.32 67.54 -66.88
CA ARG A 173 15.30 67.24 -65.81
C ARG A 173 14.91 67.87 -64.48
N GLN A 174 14.59 69.16 -64.46
CA GLN A 174 14.19 69.87 -63.24
C GLN A 174 12.92 69.27 -62.61
N GLN A 175 11.95 68.85 -63.45
CA GLN A 175 10.77 68.14 -62.99
C GLN A 175 11.13 66.78 -62.39
N ALA A 176 11.94 65.98 -63.07
CA ALA A 176 12.39 64.67 -62.59
C ALA A 176 13.20 64.76 -61.28
N ASP A 177 14.08 65.75 -61.15
CA ASP A 177 14.85 66.01 -59.91
C ASP A 177 13.92 66.42 -58.76
N THR A 178 12.90 67.25 -59.05
CA THR A 178 11.88 67.66 -58.07
C THR A 178 11.03 66.48 -57.62
N ASP A 179 10.57 65.64 -58.54
CA ASP A 179 9.78 64.45 -58.23
C ASP A 179 10.60 63.41 -57.46
N ALA A 180 11.88 63.24 -57.81
CA ALA A 180 12.81 62.39 -57.07
C ALA A 180 13.06 62.91 -55.65
N ALA A 181 13.20 64.23 -55.46
CA ALA A 181 13.33 64.84 -54.14
C ALA A 181 12.05 64.67 -53.29
N GLN A 182 10.87 64.83 -53.90
CA GLN A 182 9.58 64.56 -53.23
C GLN A 182 9.42 63.09 -52.86
N ALA A 183 9.79 62.16 -53.74
CA ALA A 183 9.73 60.73 -53.47
C ALA A 183 10.65 60.33 -52.30
N ARG A 184 11.88 60.85 -52.27
CA ARG A 184 12.82 60.65 -51.14
C ARG A 184 12.23 61.19 -49.83
N LEU A 185 11.72 62.42 -49.83
CA LEU A 185 11.11 63.00 -48.62
C LEU A 185 9.93 62.17 -48.11
N ARG A 186 9.05 61.67 -49.00
CA ARG A 186 7.95 60.77 -48.62
C ARG A 186 8.48 59.48 -47.98
N ILE A 187 9.43 58.81 -48.62
CA ILE A 187 10.08 57.59 -48.11
C ILE A 187 10.71 57.84 -46.73
N ASP A 188 11.43 58.93 -46.54
CA ASP A 188 12.05 59.27 -45.25
C ASP A 188 11.00 59.52 -44.15
N THR A 189 9.89 60.18 -44.47
CA THR A 189 8.78 60.39 -43.53
C THR A 189 8.03 59.09 -43.20
N GLU A 190 7.79 58.23 -44.18
CA GLU A 190 7.15 56.92 -43.98
C GLU A 190 8.05 55.97 -43.17
N LEU A 191 9.35 55.93 -43.47
CA LEU A 191 10.35 55.17 -42.71
C LEU A 191 10.39 55.65 -41.25
N THR A 192 10.43 56.97 -41.03
CA THR A 192 10.41 57.54 -39.66
C THR A 192 9.11 57.21 -38.93
N ALA A 193 7.96 57.26 -39.61
CA ALA A 193 6.66 56.90 -39.03
C ALA A 193 6.59 55.41 -38.66
N HIS A 194 7.05 54.51 -39.55
CA HIS A 194 7.11 53.07 -39.30
C HIS A 194 8.11 52.71 -38.20
N ALA A 195 9.29 53.34 -38.15
CA ALA A 195 10.24 53.16 -37.06
C ALA A 195 9.61 53.56 -35.71
N ALA A 196 8.99 54.74 -35.63
CA ALA A 196 8.30 55.20 -34.44
C ALA A 196 7.05 54.37 -34.07
N GLN A 197 6.47 53.63 -35.02
CA GLN A 197 5.40 52.65 -34.74
C GLN A 197 5.99 51.36 -34.15
N LEU A 198 7.02 50.80 -34.79
CA LEU A 198 7.71 49.59 -34.32
C LEU A 198 8.32 49.78 -32.92
N GLU A 199 8.89 50.95 -32.62
CA GLU A 199 9.37 51.28 -31.27
C GLU A 199 8.24 51.29 -30.22
N ARG A 200 7.07 51.82 -30.57
CA ARG A 200 5.87 51.81 -29.69
C ARG A 200 5.32 50.40 -29.49
N GLU A 201 5.25 49.60 -30.55
CA GLU A 201 4.82 48.21 -30.50
C GLU A 201 5.79 47.35 -29.68
N ALA A 202 7.10 47.53 -29.86
CA ALA A 202 8.14 46.86 -29.07
C ALA A 202 8.11 47.28 -27.58
N ALA A 203 7.91 48.57 -27.28
CA ALA A 203 7.77 49.05 -25.91
C ALA A 203 6.52 48.45 -25.23
N HIS A 204 5.38 48.43 -25.92
CA HIS A 204 4.14 47.84 -25.42
C HIS A 204 4.23 46.31 -25.26
N ALA A 205 4.94 45.61 -26.15
CA ALA A 205 5.24 44.19 -26.00
C ALA A 205 6.15 43.93 -24.78
N ALA A 206 7.18 44.75 -24.57
CA ALA A 206 8.04 44.66 -23.40
C ALA A 206 7.29 44.95 -22.08
N GLU A 207 6.36 45.91 -22.09
CA GLU A 207 5.48 46.21 -20.95
C GLU A 207 4.55 45.02 -20.63
N LYS A 208 3.91 44.42 -21.64
CA LYS A 208 3.11 43.19 -21.48
C LYS A 208 3.93 42.03 -20.90
N VAL A 209 5.17 41.82 -21.38
CA VAL A 209 6.06 40.78 -20.84
C VAL A 209 6.41 41.07 -19.37
N ALA A 210 6.76 42.32 -19.05
CA ALA A 210 7.06 42.72 -17.68
C ALA A 210 5.84 42.58 -16.73
N GLN A 211 4.63 42.85 -17.22
CA GLN A 211 3.38 42.60 -16.49
C GLN A 211 3.16 41.10 -16.27
N ALA A 212 3.28 40.28 -17.33
CA ALA A 212 3.12 38.83 -17.23
C ALA A 212 4.13 38.18 -16.28
N ASP A 213 5.38 38.66 -16.25
CA ASP A 213 6.41 38.22 -15.31
C ASP A 213 6.06 38.58 -13.85
N GLN A 214 5.50 39.78 -13.62
CA GLN A 214 5.03 40.20 -12.29
C GLN A 214 3.82 39.37 -11.83
N GLU A 215 2.85 39.13 -12.71
CA GLU A 215 1.69 38.27 -12.42
C GLU A 215 2.14 36.82 -12.15
N ALA A 216 3.06 36.28 -12.95
CA ALA A 216 3.65 34.96 -12.72
C ALA A 216 4.46 34.87 -11.42
N ALA A 217 5.12 35.96 -10.99
CA ALA A 217 5.78 36.04 -9.69
C ALA A 217 4.77 36.12 -8.52
N ALA A 218 3.67 36.85 -8.68
CA ALA A 218 2.60 36.93 -7.71
C ALA A 218 1.91 35.56 -7.52
N ILE A 219 1.52 34.90 -8.62
CA ILE A 219 0.91 33.56 -8.61
C ILE A 219 1.84 32.52 -7.96
N ARG A 220 3.15 32.55 -8.26
CA ARG A 220 4.13 31.67 -7.59
C ARG A 220 4.18 31.94 -6.09
N THR A 221 4.24 33.20 -5.68
CA THR A 221 4.27 33.59 -4.26
C THR A 221 2.99 33.17 -3.52
N GLU A 222 1.83 33.27 -4.16
CA GLU A 222 0.56 32.82 -3.60
C GLU A 222 0.47 31.30 -3.50
N ALA A 223 0.88 30.58 -4.56
CA ALA A 223 0.95 29.12 -4.56
C ALA A 223 1.91 28.57 -3.49
N GLU A 224 3.06 29.22 -3.28
CA GLU A 224 4.00 28.87 -2.20
C GLU A 224 3.41 29.10 -0.81
N LYS A 225 2.70 30.22 -0.59
CA LYS A 225 1.98 30.49 0.66
C LYS A 225 0.86 29.48 0.90
N GLY A 226 0.08 29.14 -0.14
CA GLY A 226 -0.97 28.12 -0.07
C GLY A 226 -0.40 26.73 0.25
N ALA A 227 0.70 26.34 -0.40
CA ALA A 227 1.39 25.09 -0.11
C ALA A 227 1.98 25.06 1.31
N ALA A 228 2.50 26.18 1.82
CA ALA A 228 2.96 26.28 3.21
C ALA A 228 1.80 26.16 4.21
N ALA A 229 0.66 26.80 3.95
CA ALA A 229 -0.54 26.70 4.78
C ALA A 229 -1.09 25.26 4.82
N LEU A 230 -1.16 24.57 3.67
CA LEU A 230 -1.57 23.16 3.60
C LEU A 230 -0.61 22.24 4.36
N ARG A 231 0.72 22.44 4.24
CA ARG A 231 1.71 21.69 5.02
C ARG A 231 1.55 21.90 6.52
N ALA A 232 1.30 23.14 6.96
CA ALA A 232 1.07 23.46 8.37
C ALA A 232 -0.24 22.85 8.92
N LEU A 233 -1.31 22.84 8.12
CA LEU A 233 -2.57 22.18 8.44
C LEU A 233 -2.38 20.67 8.60
N VAL A 234 -1.78 20.00 7.60
CA VAL A 234 -1.51 18.55 7.65
C VAL A 234 -0.57 18.17 8.80
N ALA A 235 0.42 19.00 9.12
CA ALA A 235 1.29 18.79 10.28
C ALA A 235 0.49 18.83 11.60
N ARG A 236 -0.37 19.85 11.77
CA ARG A 236 -1.23 19.99 12.95
C ARG A 236 -2.24 18.84 13.09
N GLU A 237 -2.88 18.43 12.00
CA GLU A 237 -3.79 17.27 11.98
C GLU A 237 -3.05 15.97 12.31
N SER A 238 -1.82 15.80 11.79
CA SER A 238 -0.97 14.65 12.10
C SER A 238 -0.52 14.62 13.57
N GLU A 239 -0.23 15.78 14.17
CA GLU A 239 0.08 15.90 15.60
C GLU A 239 -1.13 15.63 16.47
N GLN A 240 -2.31 16.15 16.10
CA GLN A 240 -3.56 15.87 16.80
C GLN A 240 -3.91 14.37 16.74
N ALA A 241 -3.87 13.74 15.57
CA ALA A 241 -4.13 12.31 15.42
C ALA A 241 -3.13 11.43 16.20
N ARG A 242 -1.86 11.86 16.33
CA ARG A 242 -0.88 11.19 17.20
C ARG A 242 -1.23 11.35 18.68
N ALA A 243 -1.61 12.55 19.13
CA ALA A 243 -2.01 12.79 20.51
C ALA A 243 -3.25 11.95 20.89
N GLU A 244 -4.28 11.94 20.04
CA GLU A 244 -5.49 11.12 20.22
C GLU A 244 -5.15 9.61 20.27
N ALA A 245 -4.25 9.14 19.39
CA ALA A 245 -3.78 7.75 19.40
C ALA A 245 -2.97 7.40 20.67
N GLU A 246 -2.11 8.30 21.15
CA GLU A 246 -1.39 8.11 22.40
C GLU A 246 -2.33 8.08 23.62
N GLU A 247 -3.34 8.93 23.66
CA GLU A 247 -4.36 8.94 24.71
C GLU A 247 -5.17 7.65 24.72
N ALA A 248 -5.61 7.16 23.54
CA ALA A 248 -6.28 5.87 23.42
C ALA A 248 -5.40 4.69 23.89
N VAL A 249 -4.09 4.71 23.60
CA VAL A 249 -3.14 3.70 24.09
C VAL A 249 -2.94 3.80 25.60
N ARG A 250 -2.90 5.01 26.19
CA ARG A 250 -2.84 5.20 27.65
C ARG A 250 -4.10 4.66 28.31
N GLU A 251 -5.28 4.97 27.77
CA GLU A 251 -6.56 4.46 28.27
C GLU A 251 -6.63 2.93 28.20
N GLN A 252 -6.22 2.33 27.07
CA GLN A 252 -6.18 0.88 26.93
C GLN A 252 -5.22 0.22 27.94
N ARG A 253 -4.07 0.85 28.22
CA ARG A 253 -3.14 0.37 29.26
C ARG A 253 -3.73 0.46 30.67
N MET A 254 -4.44 1.55 30.99
CA MET A 254 -5.13 1.67 32.28
C MET A 254 -6.20 0.58 32.44
N ARG A 255 -7.06 0.38 31.43
CA ARG A 255 -8.06 -0.71 31.44
C ARG A 255 -7.41 -2.10 31.56
N ALA A 256 -6.26 -2.32 30.92
CA ALA A 256 -5.52 -3.58 31.05
C ALA A 256 -5.02 -3.82 32.48
N LEU A 257 -4.46 -2.80 33.14
CA LEU A 257 -4.03 -2.86 34.55
C LEU A 257 -5.22 -3.10 35.49
N GLU A 258 -6.36 -2.44 35.26
CA GLU A 258 -7.61 -2.67 36.01
C GLU A 258 -8.11 -4.12 35.84
N PHE A 259 -8.02 -4.69 34.63
CA PHE A 259 -8.35 -6.10 34.38
C PHE A 259 -7.37 -7.05 35.08
N GLU A 260 -6.06 -6.79 35.02
CA GLU A 260 -5.04 -7.58 35.72
C GLU A 260 -5.26 -7.54 37.24
N GLU A 261 -5.55 -6.38 37.83
CA GLU A 261 -5.91 -6.27 39.24
C GLU A 261 -7.20 -7.03 39.58
N SER A 262 -8.22 -6.97 38.71
CA SER A 262 -9.45 -7.74 38.91
C SER A 262 -9.23 -9.26 38.83
N LEU A 263 -8.25 -9.70 38.04
CA LEU A 263 -7.87 -11.10 37.89
C LEU A 263 -7.05 -11.58 39.09
N THR A 264 -6.08 -10.80 39.58
CA THR A 264 -5.31 -11.16 40.78
C THR A 264 -6.20 -11.23 42.00
N ARG A 265 -7.08 -10.24 42.24
CA ARG A 265 -8.07 -10.31 43.33
C ARG A 265 -8.92 -11.59 43.26
N ARG A 266 -9.45 -11.94 42.08
CA ARG A 266 -10.22 -13.19 41.89
C ARG A 266 -9.39 -14.46 42.08
N GLN A 267 -8.11 -14.43 41.73
CA GLN A 267 -7.18 -15.55 41.98
C GLN A 267 -6.88 -15.69 43.48
N ASP A 268 -6.67 -14.58 44.19
CA ASP A 268 -6.42 -14.56 45.63
C ASP A 268 -7.68 -15.00 46.41
N ASP A 269 -8.87 -14.53 46.02
CA ASP A 269 -10.16 -14.97 46.57
C ASP A 269 -10.34 -16.49 46.37
N ALA A 270 -10.12 -16.99 45.14
CA ALA A 270 -10.24 -18.42 44.84
C ALA A 270 -9.17 -19.28 45.56
N GLN A 271 -7.95 -18.76 45.76
CA GLN A 271 -6.92 -19.42 46.55
C GLN A 271 -7.29 -19.47 48.04
N GLN A 272 -7.88 -18.40 48.59
CA GLN A 272 -8.37 -18.37 49.97
C GLN A 272 -9.54 -19.33 50.17
N GLU A 273 -10.51 -19.37 49.25
CA GLU A 273 -11.60 -20.36 49.25
C GLU A 273 -11.05 -21.79 49.17
N PHE A 274 -10.08 -22.05 48.28
CA PHE A 274 -9.44 -23.36 48.16
C PHE A 274 -8.71 -23.77 49.46
N LEU A 275 -7.95 -22.86 50.08
CA LEU A 275 -7.27 -23.11 51.35
C LEU A 275 -8.26 -23.32 52.50
N MET A 276 -9.38 -22.58 52.54
CA MET A 276 -10.43 -22.77 53.52
C MET A 276 -11.10 -24.15 53.37
N LEU A 277 -11.47 -24.52 52.14
CA LEU A 277 -12.04 -25.85 51.83
C LEU A 277 -11.04 -26.97 52.10
N HIS A 278 -9.75 -26.77 51.78
CA HIS A 278 -8.69 -27.73 52.08
C HIS A 278 -8.53 -27.93 53.59
N ASN A 279 -8.44 -26.86 54.37
CA ASN A 279 -8.35 -26.94 55.84
C ASN A 279 -9.61 -27.57 56.46
N GLN A 280 -10.81 -27.29 55.92
CA GLN A 280 -12.04 -27.97 56.33
C GLN A 280 -12.01 -29.47 56.02
N ALA A 281 -11.50 -29.85 54.83
CA ALA A 281 -11.36 -31.25 54.43
C ALA A 281 -10.31 -31.99 55.26
N VAL A 282 -9.17 -31.36 55.57
CA VAL A 282 -8.15 -31.89 56.48
C VAL A 282 -8.73 -32.06 57.87
N ALA A 283 -9.35 -31.03 58.46
CA ALA A 283 -9.98 -31.13 59.78
C ALA A 283 -11.14 -32.15 59.83
N HIS A 284 -11.78 -32.45 58.69
CA HIS A 284 -12.78 -33.51 58.57
C HIS A 284 -12.14 -34.91 58.47
N ALA A 285 -11.06 -35.04 57.71
CA ALA A 285 -10.28 -36.27 57.65
C ALA A 285 -9.63 -36.60 59.00
N GLU A 286 -9.05 -35.61 59.68
CA GLU A 286 -8.50 -35.73 61.03
C GLU A 286 -9.55 -36.22 62.03
N ARG A 287 -10.75 -35.62 62.02
CA ARG A 287 -11.89 -36.10 62.83
C ARG A 287 -12.25 -37.55 62.53
N ILE A 288 -12.39 -37.94 61.26
CA ILE A 288 -12.65 -39.34 60.89
C ILE A 288 -11.53 -40.27 61.38
N THR A 289 -10.26 -39.87 61.26
CA THR A 289 -9.14 -40.69 61.76
C THR A 289 -9.11 -40.77 63.28
N GLN A 290 -9.48 -39.69 63.99
CA GLN A 290 -9.55 -39.68 65.45
C GLN A 290 -10.72 -40.55 65.94
N ASP A 291 -11.92 -40.38 65.38
CA ASP A 291 -13.09 -41.20 65.67
C ASP A 291 -12.81 -42.69 65.41
N ALA A 292 -12.11 -43.01 64.31
CA ALA A 292 -11.68 -44.38 63.98
C ALA A 292 -10.63 -44.91 64.97
N ASN A 293 -9.64 -44.10 65.37
CA ASN A 293 -8.65 -44.48 66.38
C ASN A 293 -9.28 -44.70 67.75
N ASP A 294 -10.24 -43.86 68.15
CA ASP A 294 -10.98 -43.98 69.40
C ASP A 294 -11.90 -45.21 69.39
N GLN A 295 -12.53 -45.51 68.24
CA GLN A 295 -13.29 -46.76 68.05
C GLN A 295 -12.37 -48.00 68.13
N VAL A 296 -11.18 -47.95 67.53
CA VAL A 296 -10.17 -49.02 67.63
C VAL A 296 -9.71 -49.18 69.08
N ALA A 297 -9.37 -48.09 69.78
CA ALA A 297 -8.97 -48.13 71.18
C ALA A 297 -10.07 -48.71 72.08
N ALA A 298 -11.31 -48.24 71.94
CA ALA A 298 -12.46 -48.78 72.67
C ALA A 298 -12.72 -50.27 72.36
N SER A 299 -12.47 -50.71 71.11
CA SER A 299 -12.55 -52.14 70.73
C SER A 299 -11.45 -52.98 71.37
N VAL A 300 -10.22 -52.44 71.48
CA VAL A 300 -9.09 -53.09 72.16
C VAL A 300 -9.33 -53.16 73.66
N GLU A 301 -9.80 -52.09 74.31
CA GLU A 301 -10.20 -52.11 75.72
C GLU A 301 -11.37 -53.07 75.99
N HIS A 302 -12.30 -53.19 75.05
CA HIS A 302 -13.39 -54.17 75.15
C HIS A 302 -12.85 -55.61 75.05
N ALA A 303 -11.97 -55.88 74.09
CA ALA A 303 -11.29 -57.16 73.96
C ALA A 303 -10.43 -57.50 75.19
N GLN A 304 -9.69 -56.54 75.74
CA GLN A 304 -8.92 -56.70 76.98
C GLN A 304 -9.83 -56.97 78.18
N ARG A 305 -10.97 -56.28 78.33
CA ARG A 305 -11.95 -56.57 79.39
C ARG A 305 -12.58 -57.95 79.25
N ILE A 306 -12.82 -58.42 78.02
CA ILE A 306 -13.27 -59.80 77.78
C ILE A 306 -12.16 -60.79 78.12
N SER A 307 -10.91 -60.53 77.72
CA SER A 307 -9.75 -61.38 78.03
C SER A 307 -9.52 -61.49 79.54
N ALA A 308 -9.53 -60.38 80.28
CA ALA A 308 -9.39 -60.37 81.73
C ALA A 308 -10.52 -61.15 82.42
N LYS A 309 -11.77 -60.97 81.98
CA LYS A 309 -12.90 -61.80 82.46
C LYS A 309 -12.69 -63.28 82.15
N ALA A 310 -12.21 -63.62 80.96
CA ALA A 310 -11.94 -65.00 80.56
C ALA A 310 -10.80 -65.62 81.39
N GLU A 311 -9.75 -64.86 81.69
CA GLU A 311 -8.68 -65.27 82.62
C GLU A 311 -9.18 -65.46 84.05
N ASP A 312 -10.06 -64.59 84.53
CA ASP A 312 -10.65 -64.73 85.87
C ASP A 312 -11.63 -65.91 85.96
N PHE A 313 -12.38 -66.18 84.89
CA PHE A 313 -13.14 -67.43 84.75
C PHE A 313 -12.22 -68.66 84.70
N ASP A 314 -11.09 -68.64 83.97
CA ASP A 314 -10.12 -69.74 83.97
C ASP A 314 -9.46 -69.95 85.35
N LYS A 315 -9.09 -68.87 86.06
CA LYS A 315 -8.60 -68.94 87.45
C LYS A 315 -9.66 -69.54 88.38
N LEU A 316 -10.92 -69.09 88.28
CA LEU A 316 -12.02 -69.61 89.10
C LEU A 316 -12.30 -71.09 88.79
N MET A 317 -12.32 -71.47 87.52
CA MET A 317 -12.49 -72.88 87.09
C MET A 317 -11.33 -73.76 87.56
N ARG A 318 -10.08 -73.27 87.51
CA ARG A 318 -8.93 -73.99 88.07
C ARG A 318 -9.00 -74.13 89.59
N ALA A 319 -9.41 -73.08 90.31
CA ALA A 319 -9.59 -73.14 91.76
C ALA A 319 -10.74 -74.10 92.14
N GLN A 320 -11.86 -74.06 91.41
CA GLN A 320 -12.98 -74.98 91.59
C GLN A 320 -12.58 -76.43 91.27
N ALA A 321 -11.79 -76.67 90.21
CA ALA A 321 -11.25 -77.98 89.90
C ALA A 321 -10.30 -78.49 91.00
N GLN A 322 -9.42 -77.63 91.54
CA GLN A 322 -8.58 -77.95 92.69
C GLN A 322 -9.39 -78.25 93.95
N GLN A 323 -10.48 -77.53 94.20
CA GLN A 323 -11.39 -77.79 95.32
C GLN A 323 -12.12 -79.13 95.16
N ILE A 324 -12.64 -79.44 93.97
CA ILE A 324 -13.29 -80.73 93.67
C ILE A 324 -12.31 -81.89 93.84
N ASP A 325 -11.05 -81.74 93.39
CA ASP A 325 -9.99 -82.73 93.57
C ASP A 325 -9.60 -82.89 95.06
N ALA A 326 -9.55 -81.79 95.83
CA ALA A 326 -9.31 -81.84 97.28
C ALA A 326 -10.47 -82.53 98.04
N ASP A 327 -11.73 -82.20 97.74
CA ASP A 327 -12.92 -82.84 98.32
C ASP A 327 -13.01 -84.33 97.93
N ALA A 328 -12.67 -84.69 96.69
CA ALA A 328 -12.57 -86.07 96.27
C ALA A 328 -11.50 -86.83 97.06
N LYS A 329 -10.33 -86.23 97.29
CA LYS A 329 -9.25 -86.79 98.13
C LYS A 329 -9.66 -86.91 99.60
N LEU A 330 -10.41 -85.95 100.15
CA LEU A 330 -10.94 -86.03 101.51
C LEU A 330 -11.97 -87.14 101.65
N ARG A 331 -12.94 -87.24 100.73
CA ARG A 331 -13.92 -88.35 100.71
C ARG A 331 -13.25 -89.71 100.55
N ALA A 332 -12.21 -89.81 99.72
CA ALA A 332 -11.43 -91.04 99.55
C ALA A 332 -10.62 -91.42 100.81
N ARG A 333 -10.13 -90.43 101.57
CA ARG A 333 -9.52 -90.68 102.89
C ARG A 333 -10.56 -91.12 103.92
N GLU A 334 -11.71 -90.44 103.98
CA GLU A 334 -12.77 -90.79 104.92
C GLU A 334 -13.35 -92.20 104.67
N THR A 335 -13.47 -92.64 103.41
CA THR A 335 -13.88 -94.02 103.12
C THR A 335 -12.80 -95.04 103.50
N LEU A 336 -11.51 -94.72 103.32
CA LEU A 336 -10.41 -95.55 103.81
C LEU A 336 -10.36 -95.61 105.35
N ASP A 337 -10.60 -94.51 106.06
CA ASP A 337 -10.63 -94.47 107.52
C ASP A 337 -11.86 -95.19 108.10
N ARG A 338 -13.04 -95.05 107.47
CA ARG A 338 -14.21 -95.87 107.82
C ARG A 338 -13.95 -97.36 107.57
N ALA A 339 -13.21 -97.71 106.52
CA ALA A 339 -12.82 -99.09 106.25
C ALA A 339 -11.78 -99.61 107.26
N SER A 340 -10.80 -98.80 107.67
CA SER A 340 -9.78 -99.18 108.65
C SER A 340 -10.38 -99.34 110.06
N ILE A 341 -11.27 -98.44 110.49
CA ILE A 341 -12.02 -98.57 111.75
C ILE A 341 -12.90 -99.83 111.73
N LYS A 342 -13.56 -100.13 110.59
CA LYS A 342 -14.38 -101.34 110.46
C LYS A 342 -13.51 -102.61 110.50
N ALA A 343 -12.33 -102.60 109.87
CA ALA A 343 -11.37 -103.69 109.93
C ALA A 343 -10.82 -103.90 111.35
N GLN A 344 -10.44 -102.82 112.05
CA GLN A 344 -9.98 -102.86 113.44
C GLN A 344 -11.07 -103.41 114.37
N LYS A 345 -12.32 -102.96 114.21
CA LYS A 345 -13.45 -103.50 114.99
C LYS A 345 -13.68 -105.00 114.75
N ILE A 346 -13.49 -105.47 113.52
CA ILE A 346 -13.51 -106.91 113.22
C ILE A 346 -12.35 -107.63 113.95
N ILE A 347 -11.13 -107.11 113.86
CA ILE A 347 -9.95 -107.66 114.57
C ILE A 347 -10.18 -107.73 116.08
N ASP A 348 -10.73 -106.68 116.69
CA ASP A 348 -11.00 -106.62 118.13
C ASP A 348 -12.08 -107.66 118.51
N THR A 349 -13.18 -107.77 117.75
CA THR A 349 -14.21 -108.79 118.01
C THR A 349 -13.69 -110.22 117.84
N VAL A 350 -12.86 -110.49 116.83
CA VAL A 350 -12.20 -111.79 116.64
C VAL A 350 -11.26 -112.08 117.80
N THR A 351 -10.43 -111.12 118.20
CA THR A 351 -9.48 -111.26 119.32
C THR A 351 -10.20 -111.50 120.65
N GLN A 352 -11.28 -110.77 120.92
CA GLN A 352 -12.09 -110.94 122.13
C GLN A 352 -12.82 -112.29 122.12
N HIS A 353 -13.33 -112.75 120.98
CA HIS A 353 -13.91 -114.08 120.84
C HIS A 353 -12.85 -115.18 121.06
N SER A 354 -11.65 -115.05 120.49
CA SER A 354 -10.54 -115.98 120.72
C SER A 354 -10.13 -116.05 122.20
N GLN A 355 -10.01 -114.90 122.88
CA GLN A 355 -9.71 -114.86 124.33
C GLN A 355 -10.85 -115.45 125.18
N SER A 356 -12.10 -115.28 124.77
CA SER A 356 -13.26 -115.90 125.42
C SER A 356 -13.23 -117.42 125.31
N VAL A 357 -13.02 -117.94 124.09
CA VAL A 357 -12.91 -119.38 123.83
C VAL A 357 -11.71 -120.00 124.56
N LEU A 358 -10.58 -119.29 124.65
CA LEU A 358 -9.42 -119.72 125.44
C LEU A 358 -9.73 -119.79 126.95
N ARG A 359 -10.43 -118.80 127.52
CA ARG A 359 -10.85 -118.84 128.93
C ARG A 359 -11.87 -119.94 129.22
N ASP A 360 -12.87 -120.13 128.36
CA ASP A 360 -13.87 -121.19 128.51
C ASP A 360 -13.24 -122.59 128.38
N ALA A 361 -12.22 -122.75 127.52
CA ALA A 361 -11.40 -123.95 127.45
C ALA A 361 -10.56 -124.15 128.72
N GLU A 362 -9.89 -123.10 129.23
CA GLU A 362 -9.15 -123.17 130.49
C GLU A 362 -10.04 -123.58 131.66
N ASP A 363 -11.20 -122.95 131.83
CA ASP A 363 -12.13 -123.23 132.93
C ASP A 363 -12.73 -124.64 132.81
N ARG A 364 -12.97 -125.17 131.60
CA ARG A 364 -13.26 -126.60 131.40
C ARG A 364 -12.11 -127.50 131.86
N THR A 365 -10.83 -127.15 131.62
CA THR A 365 -9.70 -127.96 132.16
C THR A 365 -9.51 -127.82 133.67
N ARG A 366 -9.98 -126.73 134.29
CA ARG A 366 -10.00 -126.57 135.76
C ARG A 366 -11.12 -127.41 136.36
N ALA A 367 -12.32 -127.39 135.76
CA ALA A 367 -13.45 -128.22 136.17
C ALA A 367 -13.14 -129.72 136.11
N LEU A 368 -12.49 -130.20 135.04
CA LEU A 368 -12.07 -131.61 134.90
C LEU A 368 -11.02 -132.03 135.95
N ARG A 369 -10.08 -131.15 136.32
CA ARG A 369 -9.14 -131.42 137.43
C ARG A 369 -9.84 -131.51 138.78
N TRP A 370 -10.79 -130.61 139.04
CA TRP A 370 -11.55 -130.59 140.28
C TRP A 370 -12.42 -131.86 140.43
N GLN A 371 -13.06 -132.32 139.35
CA GLN A 371 -13.77 -133.60 139.31
C GLN A 371 -12.84 -134.80 139.55
N GLN A 372 -11.60 -134.80 139.03
CA GLN A 372 -10.61 -135.83 139.34
C GLN A 372 -10.22 -135.88 140.83
N GLN A 373 -10.08 -134.72 141.50
CA GLN A 373 -9.81 -134.69 142.94
C GLN A 373 -11.02 -135.19 143.76
N GLN A 374 -12.24 -134.83 143.39
CA GLN A 374 -13.44 -135.37 144.06
C GLN A 374 -13.57 -136.88 143.87
N LEU A 375 -13.32 -137.42 142.66
CA LEU A 375 -13.28 -138.87 142.43
C LEU A 375 -12.19 -139.56 143.27
N THR A 376 -11.03 -138.92 143.44
CA THR A 376 -9.94 -139.48 144.28
C THR A 376 -10.34 -139.50 145.77
N SER A 377 -11.01 -138.46 146.25
CA SER A 377 -11.56 -138.38 147.62
C SER A 377 -12.63 -139.46 147.85
N PHE A 378 -13.60 -139.56 146.92
CA PHE A 378 -14.71 -140.50 147.01
C PHE A 378 -14.22 -141.96 146.94
N MET A 379 -13.20 -142.25 146.13
CA MET A 379 -12.54 -143.57 146.07
C MET A 379 -11.77 -143.94 147.35
N SER A 380 -11.57 -143.01 148.29
CA SER A 380 -11.00 -143.32 149.61
C SER A 380 -12.08 -143.64 150.66
N GLU A 381 -13.16 -142.87 150.73
CA GLU A 381 -14.33 -143.18 151.58
C GLU A 381 -15.04 -144.47 151.14
N VAL A 382 -15.18 -144.67 149.82
CA VAL A 382 -15.73 -145.91 149.25
C VAL A 382 -14.84 -147.11 149.55
N LYS A 383 -13.52 -146.95 149.77
CA LYS A 383 -12.64 -148.06 150.15
C LYS A 383 -12.83 -148.54 151.60
N GLU A 384 -13.42 -147.72 152.47
CA GLU A 384 -13.72 -148.11 153.85
C GLU A 384 -15.15 -148.68 154.00
N LEU A 385 -16.11 -148.20 153.18
CA LEU A 385 -17.48 -148.76 153.19
C LEU A 385 -17.69 -149.93 152.21
N MET A 386 -17.02 -149.96 151.04
CA MET A 386 -17.10 -151.07 150.09
C MET A 386 -16.07 -152.18 150.40
N ARG A 387 -16.16 -152.66 151.64
CA ARG A 387 -16.10 -154.10 151.96
C ARG A 387 -17.23 -154.89 151.25
N THR A 388 -18.14 -154.20 150.55
CA THR A 388 -19.22 -154.71 149.71
C THR A 388 -19.16 -154.15 148.27
N GLU A 389 -18.46 -154.87 147.38
CA GLU A 389 -18.81 -155.15 145.96
C GLU A 389 -19.12 -154.02 144.93
N GLY A 390 -18.12 -153.68 144.09
CA GLY A 390 -18.20 -153.40 142.62
C GLY A 390 -19.15 -152.34 142.03
N ALA A 391 -19.21 -152.06 140.71
CA ALA A 391 -18.23 -152.13 139.60
C ALA A 391 -18.83 -151.45 138.32
N GLY A 392 -18.03 -150.79 137.45
CA GLY A 392 -18.27 -150.74 135.99
C GLY A 392 -18.78 -149.46 135.24
N ALA A 393 -17.94 -148.95 134.32
CA ALA A 393 -18.13 -148.79 132.84
C ALA A 393 -18.96 -147.66 132.11
N ALA A 394 -18.28 -147.03 131.10
CA ALA A 394 -18.65 -146.80 129.65
C ALA A 394 -19.42 -145.56 129.05
N ALA A 395 -18.75 -144.92 128.03
CA ALA A 395 -19.13 -144.53 126.62
C ALA A 395 -20.17 -143.44 126.14
N ASP A 396 -19.81 -142.70 125.03
CA ASP A 396 -20.53 -142.44 123.72
C ASP A 396 -20.62 -140.98 123.08
N ALA A 397 -21.25 -140.74 121.89
CA ALA A 397 -20.91 -139.69 120.85
C ALA A 397 -22.05 -138.87 120.07
N GLY A 398 -21.72 -137.87 119.17
CA GLY A 398 -22.58 -137.22 118.09
C GLY A 398 -22.70 -135.64 118.00
N SER A 399 -23.31 -134.89 117.02
CA SER A 399 -23.40 -134.94 115.50
C SER A 399 -24.10 -133.70 114.73
N ALA A 400 -23.54 -133.19 113.60
CA ALA A 400 -24.11 -132.64 112.28
C ALA A 400 -24.94 -131.30 111.94
N ALA A 401 -24.59 -130.65 110.77
CA ALA A 401 -25.40 -130.12 109.57
C ALA A 401 -26.02 -128.67 109.27
N SER A 402 -25.67 -128.08 108.08
CA SER A 402 -26.47 -127.47 106.92
C SER A 402 -26.95 -125.98 106.63
N ALA A 403 -26.90 -125.61 105.30
CA ALA A 403 -27.71 -124.68 104.40
C ALA A 403 -27.54 -123.09 104.33
N GLU A 404 -27.99 -122.30 103.31
CA GLU A 404 -27.93 -122.28 101.80
C GLU A 404 -28.47 -120.91 101.16
N LEU A 405 -28.27 -120.61 99.84
CA LEU A 405 -28.96 -119.63 98.90
C LEU A 405 -28.68 -118.07 98.99
N SER A 406 -29.00 -117.14 98.03
CA SER A 406 -29.01 -117.04 96.52
C SER A 406 -29.37 -115.62 95.92
N ALA A 407 -29.16 -115.39 94.59
CA ALA A 407 -29.85 -114.47 93.60
C ALA A 407 -29.24 -113.09 93.08
N PRO A 408 -29.43 -112.69 91.77
CA PRO A 408 -28.96 -111.42 91.11
C PRO A 408 -30.11 -110.60 90.39
N VAL A 409 -29.86 -109.90 89.25
CA VAL A 409 -30.82 -109.25 88.24
C VAL A 409 -31.12 -107.72 88.46
N VAL A 410 -31.28 -106.75 87.51
CA VAL A 410 -30.97 -106.48 86.05
C VAL A 410 -31.07 -104.93 85.73
N LEU A 411 -30.79 -104.50 84.47
CA LEU A 411 -31.05 -103.22 83.74
C LEU A 411 -32.27 -102.33 84.16
N ASP A 412 -32.20 -101.02 83.90
CA ASP A 412 -33.24 -100.25 83.17
C ASP A 412 -32.66 -99.03 82.42
N SER A 413 -33.43 -98.48 81.47
CA SER A 413 -33.03 -97.49 80.46
C SER A 413 -34.15 -96.52 80.08
N GLY A 414 -33.81 -95.25 79.83
CA GLY A 414 -34.48 -94.44 78.80
C GLY A 414 -35.13 -93.12 79.20
N PHE A 415 -35.44 -92.36 78.15
CA PHE A 415 -36.33 -91.19 78.03
C PHE A 415 -35.90 -89.85 78.68
N ASP A 416 -36.18 -88.67 78.08
CA ASP A 416 -36.29 -88.20 76.68
C ASP A 416 -36.36 -86.64 76.70
N GLU A 417 -36.35 -85.98 75.53
CA GLU A 417 -37.02 -84.68 75.19
C GLU A 417 -36.73 -83.43 76.09
N THR A 418 -36.46 -82.22 75.59
CA THR A 418 -36.70 -81.51 74.32
C THR A 418 -35.58 -80.45 74.12
N ALA A 419 -35.21 -79.98 72.92
CA ALA A 419 -35.85 -78.92 72.10
C ALA A 419 -36.29 -77.67 72.91
N GLU A 420 -36.10 -76.41 72.50
CA GLU A 420 -35.79 -75.79 71.20
C GLU A 420 -35.36 -74.32 71.46
N GLY A 421 -34.66 -73.65 70.52
CA GLY A 421 -34.48 -72.17 70.54
C GLY A 421 -33.03 -71.66 70.63
#